data_AF-A0A850MAP1-F1
#
_entry.id   AF-A0A850MAP1-F1
#
_cell.length_a   1.000
_cell.length_b   1.000
_cell.length_c   1.000
_cell.angle_alpha   90.00
_cell.angle_beta   90.00
_cell.angle_gamma   90.00
#
_symmetry.space_group_name_H-M   'P 1'
#
loop_
_entity.id
_entity.type
_entity.pdbx_description
1 polymer ?
#
loop_
_entity_poly.entity_id
_entity_poly.type
_entity_poly.pdbx_seq_one_letter_code
_entity_poly.pdbx_strand_id
1 'polypeptide(L)'
;MIQENINQCTFCSEKPAIYYCDECNLSFCEDCGYSDKRLVHECAQCKSSNIECRNRNSINGEIYVCKECGSLNIEVKLYIQRSCPGCRSSRITPIARKRLELIKQIRDVVNGFKYGYQELKIFLREFRAVRQKTLALRAVGYLHDPVIEQTLLSTYETIKSVSEEILERATQEIDLLRIQLGKYYNFATWTSSEFPQIELLIKQIYDDVIKYQTYVRKILSQPKKEYGLVQSKLNVIRYYKSIYDEYSEHLNLFPGELPVCAFRDIKFTKSTIRGLKRGKGILFLTDQRLLFIRKKGIIRKKIHRIFNFSFNHILNVTINGRLFKKLIFILDQGNLRFKASRRMMEAILDYLNISVNFGKYCINDEKILNTIDQIQLSTKHLEKQIDKKIVELMAGTPIELTFEPMVQSNFNRRLSSNPENQILNSNRLIFKLQTDKFSIEQTIQNLEKKFRTGGINATTYIRQFRSLQSELFIIERKLETLKDQARVNL
;
A
#
# COMPACT_ATOMS: atom_id res chain seq x y z
N MET A 1 14.00 -11.78 46.86
CA MET A 1 13.14 -10.82 47.57
C MET A 1 11.83 -10.66 46.79
N ILE A 2 10.81 -11.37 47.28
CA ILE A 2 9.35 -11.17 47.23
C ILE A 2 8.77 -10.39 46.03
N GLN A 3 8.09 -11.11 45.14
CA GLN A 3 7.28 -10.57 44.03
C GLN A 3 5.79 -10.98 44.20
N GLU A 4 5.24 -10.87 45.42
CA GLU A 4 3.94 -11.49 45.80
C GLU A 4 2.69 -10.59 45.74
N ASN A 5 2.75 -9.35 45.26
CA ASN A 5 1.59 -8.45 45.26
C ASN A 5 0.93 -8.18 43.88
N ILE A 6 1.14 -9.04 42.88
CA ILE A 6 0.92 -8.65 41.49
C ILE A 6 -0.54 -8.75 40.99
N ASN A 7 -1.44 -9.49 41.64
CA ASN A 7 -2.85 -9.54 41.25
C ASN A 7 -3.74 -9.85 42.46
N GLN A 8 -3.83 -8.99 43.47
CA GLN A 8 -4.78 -9.19 44.57
C GLN A 8 -6.19 -8.69 44.21
N CYS A 9 -7.21 -9.34 44.75
CA CYS A 9 -8.59 -8.90 44.65
C CYS A 9 -8.74 -7.50 45.25
N THR A 10 -9.31 -6.55 44.50
CA THR A 10 -9.50 -5.17 44.97
C THR A 10 -10.46 -5.05 46.16
N PHE A 11 -11.26 -6.09 46.42
CA PHE A 11 -12.32 -6.04 47.44
C PHE A 11 -11.94 -6.72 48.75
N CYS A 12 -11.27 -7.88 48.70
CA CYS A 12 -10.84 -8.57 49.93
C CYS A 12 -9.35 -8.42 50.21
N SER A 13 -8.51 -8.09 49.23
CA SER A 13 -7.04 -8.04 49.34
C SER A 13 -6.35 -9.34 49.80
N GLU A 14 -7.11 -10.40 50.11
CA GLU A 14 -6.59 -11.68 50.63
C GLU A 14 -6.32 -12.70 49.51
N LYS A 15 -7.15 -12.69 48.46
CA LYS A 15 -7.12 -13.71 47.40
C LYS A 15 -6.60 -13.13 46.09
N PRO A 16 -5.98 -13.94 45.22
CA PRO A 16 -5.61 -13.51 43.90
C PRO A 16 -6.86 -13.15 43.08
N ALA A 17 -6.80 -12.01 42.39
CA ALA A 17 -7.80 -11.63 41.41
C ALA A 17 -7.74 -12.60 40.22
N ILE A 18 -8.92 -13.04 39.79
CA ILE A 18 -9.10 -13.96 38.65
C ILE A 18 -9.82 -13.24 37.52
N TYR A 19 -10.69 -12.29 37.87
CA TYR A 19 -11.58 -11.59 36.97
C TYR A 19 -11.24 -10.10 36.88
N TYR A 20 -11.47 -9.53 35.71
CA TYR A 20 -11.36 -8.11 35.40
C TYR A 20 -12.72 -7.63 34.87
N CYS A 21 -13.22 -6.51 35.37
CA CYS A 21 -14.43 -5.89 34.85
C CYS A 21 -14.09 -4.83 33.79
N ASP A 22 -14.56 -5.03 32.56
CA ASP A 22 -14.29 -4.13 31.43
C ASP A 22 -15.04 -2.78 31.53
N GLU A 23 -15.98 -2.63 32.46
CA GLU A 23 -16.71 -1.36 32.66
C GLU A 23 -16.09 -0.44 33.71
N CYS A 24 -15.70 -0.98 34.86
CA CYS A 24 -15.15 -0.18 35.96
C CYS A 24 -13.65 -0.41 36.20
N ASN A 25 -13.01 -1.26 35.40
CA ASN A 25 -11.58 -1.58 35.44
C ASN A 25 -11.08 -2.19 36.76
N LEU A 26 -11.99 -2.71 37.59
CA LEU A 26 -11.66 -3.35 38.86
C LEU A 26 -11.42 -4.84 38.65
N SER A 27 -10.52 -5.41 39.45
CA SER A 27 -10.22 -6.84 39.44
C SER A 27 -10.60 -7.52 40.75
N PHE A 28 -11.13 -8.74 40.68
CA PHE A 28 -11.66 -9.44 41.85
C PHE A 28 -11.44 -10.95 41.79
N CYS A 29 -11.39 -11.58 42.96
CA CYS A 29 -11.31 -13.05 43.09
C CYS A 29 -12.68 -13.69 42.85
N GLU A 30 -12.70 -15.01 42.81
CA GLU A 30 -13.92 -15.79 42.63
C GLU A 30 -14.99 -15.49 43.70
N ASP A 31 -14.58 -15.42 44.97
CA ASP A 31 -15.48 -15.24 46.11
C ASP A 31 -16.14 -13.85 46.17
N CYS A 32 -15.42 -12.81 45.73
CA CYS A 32 -15.95 -11.44 45.76
C CYS A 32 -16.91 -11.17 44.60
N GLY A 33 -17.00 -12.04 43.60
CA GLY A 33 -17.92 -11.88 42.48
C GLY A 33 -19.38 -12.05 42.92
N TYR A 34 -20.26 -11.13 42.54
CA TYR A 34 -21.70 -11.37 42.73
C TYR A 34 -22.16 -12.44 41.76
N SER A 35 -22.86 -13.44 42.28
CA SER A 35 -23.57 -14.41 41.46
C SER A 35 -25.05 -14.03 41.46
N ASP A 36 -25.51 -13.41 40.37
CA ASP A 36 -26.94 -13.21 40.16
C ASP A 36 -27.52 -14.55 39.68
N LYS A 37 -28.37 -15.14 40.51
CA LYS A 37 -29.04 -16.41 40.25
C LYS A 37 -30.44 -16.08 39.74
N ARG A 38 -30.66 -16.26 38.45
CA ARG A 38 -31.97 -16.06 37.83
C ARG A 38 -32.55 -17.39 37.40
N LEU A 39 -33.79 -17.66 37.79
CA LEU A 39 -34.56 -18.75 37.25
C LEU A 39 -35.08 -18.30 35.88
N VAL A 40 -34.59 -18.93 34.83
CA VAL A 40 -35.04 -18.69 33.45
C VAL A 40 -35.96 -19.84 33.07
N HIS A 41 -37.17 -19.49 32.68
CA HIS A 41 -38.16 -20.43 32.15
C HIS A 41 -37.91 -20.58 30.65
N GLU A 42 -37.68 -21.81 30.20
CA GLU A 42 -37.46 -22.13 28.79
C GLU A 42 -38.41 -23.26 28.37
N CYS A 43 -39.03 -23.12 27.20
CA CYS A 43 -39.88 -24.16 26.66
C CYS A 43 -39.04 -25.39 26.30
N ALA A 44 -39.32 -26.55 26.89
CA ALA A 44 -38.60 -27.79 26.60
C ALA A 44 -38.70 -28.18 25.11
N GLN A 45 -39.84 -27.87 24.49
CA GLN A 45 -40.19 -28.25 23.12
C GLN A 45 -39.58 -27.35 22.02
N CYS A 46 -39.60 -26.01 22.18
CA CYS A 46 -39.11 -25.09 21.15
C CYS A 46 -37.92 -24.23 21.58
N LYS A 47 -37.42 -24.39 22.81
CA LYS A 47 -36.29 -23.63 23.38
C LYS A 47 -36.51 -22.11 23.46
N SER A 48 -37.75 -21.65 23.34
CA SER A 48 -38.10 -20.25 23.54
C SER A 48 -38.11 -19.89 25.02
N SER A 49 -37.56 -18.72 25.36
CA SER A 49 -37.63 -18.09 26.69
C SER A 49 -38.87 -17.19 26.87
N ASN A 50 -39.73 -17.10 25.85
CA ASN A 50 -40.95 -16.28 25.88
C ASN A 50 -42.09 -17.03 26.59
N ILE A 51 -42.02 -17.08 27.92
CA ILE A 51 -42.96 -17.84 28.76
C ILE A 51 -43.92 -16.91 29.48
N GLU A 52 -45.22 -17.21 29.42
CA GLU A 52 -46.29 -16.51 30.12
C GLU A 52 -46.79 -17.31 31.31
N CYS A 53 -46.91 -16.67 32.47
CA CYS A 53 -47.63 -17.25 33.60
C CYS A 53 -49.13 -16.92 33.45
N ARG A 54 -49.96 -17.95 33.28
CA ARG A 54 -51.42 -17.83 33.18
C ARG A 54 -52.05 -18.41 34.46
N ASN A 55 -52.64 -17.53 35.28
CA ASN A 55 -53.33 -17.76 36.55
C ASN A 55 -52.48 -17.94 37.83
N ARG A 56 -52.76 -17.07 38.81
CA ARG A 56 -52.49 -17.26 40.25
C ARG A 56 -53.82 -17.52 40.96
N ASN A 57 -54.23 -18.78 41.11
CA ASN A 57 -55.29 -19.15 42.03
C ASN A 57 -54.70 -19.95 43.18
N SER A 58 -55.10 -19.63 44.41
CA SER A 58 -54.51 -20.00 45.72
C SER A 58 -54.43 -21.51 46.03
N ILE A 59 -54.80 -22.39 45.09
CA ILE A 59 -54.97 -23.83 45.31
C ILE A 59 -54.06 -24.68 44.41
N ASN A 60 -53.66 -24.23 43.21
CA ASN A 60 -52.99 -25.09 42.21
C ASN A 60 -51.65 -24.59 41.63
N GLY A 61 -51.02 -23.57 42.22
CA GLY A 61 -49.71 -23.08 41.76
C GLY A 61 -49.75 -22.33 40.42
N GLU A 62 -48.61 -21.78 40.01
CA GLU A 62 -48.45 -20.96 38.80
C GLU A 62 -48.33 -21.87 37.56
N ILE A 63 -49.15 -21.63 36.52
CA ILE A 63 -49.08 -22.36 35.24
C ILE A 63 -48.29 -21.53 34.23
N TYR A 64 -47.22 -22.11 33.69
CA TYR A 64 -46.35 -21.48 32.70
C TYR A 64 -46.62 -22.03 31.30
N VAL A 65 -46.76 -21.15 30.30
CA VAL A 65 -47.07 -21.50 28.90
C VAL A 65 -46.10 -20.79 27.96
N CYS A 66 -45.54 -21.52 27.00
CA CYS A 66 -44.72 -20.92 25.95
C CYS A 66 -45.59 -20.11 24.97
N LYS A 67 -45.30 -18.83 24.78
CA LYS A 67 -46.04 -17.98 23.82
C LYS A 67 -45.81 -18.35 22.36
N GLU A 68 -44.69 -19.02 22.04
CA GLU A 68 -44.33 -19.34 20.66
C GLU A 68 -44.99 -20.63 20.14
N CYS A 69 -45.14 -21.65 21.00
CA CYS A 69 -45.66 -22.96 20.59
C CYS A 69 -46.84 -23.46 21.42
N GLY A 70 -47.27 -22.70 22.43
CA GLY A 70 -48.37 -23.07 23.33
C GLY A 70 -48.06 -24.20 24.30
N SER A 71 -46.84 -24.75 24.30
CA SER A 71 -46.46 -25.87 25.16
C SER A 71 -46.48 -25.47 26.64
N LEU A 72 -46.98 -26.39 27.48
CA LEU A 72 -46.94 -26.32 28.94
C LEU A 72 -45.67 -26.94 29.53
N ASN A 73 -44.85 -27.57 28.69
CA ASN A 73 -43.63 -28.24 29.12
C ASN A 73 -42.49 -27.20 29.26
N ILE A 74 -42.43 -26.56 30.44
CA ILE A 74 -41.48 -25.50 30.75
C ILE A 74 -40.39 -26.03 31.67
N GLU A 75 -39.15 -25.99 31.20
CA GLU A 75 -37.96 -26.25 32.02
C GLU A 75 -37.57 -24.97 32.76
N VAL A 76 -37.37 -25.08 34.08
CA VAL A 76 -36.78 -24.00 34.87
C VAL A 76 -35.28 -24.24 34.96
N LYS A 77 -34.49 -23.37 34.34
CA LYS A 77 -33.03 -23.42 34.41
C LYS A 77 -32.52 -22.35 35.36
N LEU A 78 -31.60 -22.74 36.23
CA LEU A 78 -30.86 -21.80 37.05
C LEU A 78 -29.73 -21.20 36.21
N TYR A 79 -29.90 -19.95 35.79
CA TYR A 79 -28.85 -19.18 35.15
C TYR A 79 -28.04 -18.44 36.22
N ILE A 80 -26.75 -18.79 36.34
CA ILE A 80 -25.83 -18.12 37.25
C ILE A 80 -24.98 -17.16 36.43
N GLN A 81 -25.28 -15.86 36.52
CA GLN A 81 -24.49 -14.82 35.88
C GLN A 81 -23.57 -14.19 36.91
N ARG A 82 -22.26 -14.27 36.68
CA ARG A 82 -21.30 -13.51 37.50
C ARG A 82 -21.32 -12.04 37.09
N SER A 83 -21.32 -11.18 38.09
CA SER A 83 -21.39 -9.71 37.96
C SER A 83 -20.36 -9.03 38.86
N CYS A 84 -19.87 -7.88 38.41
CA CYS A 84 -18.79 -7.16 39.08
C CYS A 84 -19.28 -6.66 40.45
N PRO A 85 -18.49 -6.83 41.52
CA PRO A 85 -18.83 -6.31 42.84
C PRO A 85 -18.90 -4.78 42.94
N GLY A 86 -18.15 -4.06 42.10
CA GLY A 86 -18.14 -2.60 42.09
C GLY A 86 -19.33 -1.99 41.36
N CYS A 87 -19.54 -2.38 40.10
CA CYS A 87 -20.53 -1.73 39.22
C CYS A 87 -21.73 -2.61 38.82
N ARG A 88 -21.82 -3.86 39.32
CA ARG A 88 -22.83 -4.87 38.94
C ARG A 88 -22.87 -5.26 37.46
N SER A 89 -21.93 -4.78 36.64
CA SER A 89 -21.82 -5.18 35.23
C SER A 89 -21.52 -6.66 35.07
N SER A 90 -22.13 -7.27 34.06
CA SER A 90 -21.80 -8.63 33.61
C SER A 90 -20.63 -8.69 32.62
N ARG A 91 -20.04 -7.55 32.24
CA ARG A 91 -18.86 -7.49 31.36
C ARG A 91 -17.60 -7.78 32.14
N ILE A 92 -17.41 -9.06 32.41
CA ILE A 92 -16.29 -9.58 33.19
C ILE A 92 -15.51 -10.57 32.34
N THR A 93 -14.20 -10.40 32.33
CA THR A 93 -13.27 -11.22 31.56
C THR A 93 -12.20 -11.79 32.50
N PRO A 94 -11.83 -13.09 32.41
CA PRO A 94 -10.67 -13.60 33.14
C PRO A 94 -9.41 -12.80 32.82
N ILE A 95 -8.62 -12.45 33.83
CA ILE A 95 -7.42 -11.60 33.68
C ILE A 95 -6.45 -12.19 32.65
N ALA A 96 -6.23 -13.51 32.68
CA ALA A 96 -5.39 -14.21 31.72
C ALA A 96 -5.90 -14.04 30.27
N ARG A 97 -7.22 -14.11 30.07
CA ARG A 97 -7.84 -13.89 28.76
C ARG A 97 -7.70 -12.45 28.30
N LYS A 98 -7.94 -11.48 29.19
CA LYS A 98 -7.78 -10.05 28.89
C LYS A 98 -6.33 -9.72 28.51
N ARG A 99 -5.34 -10.28 29.20
CA ARG A 99 -3.92 -10.13 28.85
C ARG A 99 -3.63 -10.63 27.43
N LEU A 100 -4.07 -11.84 27.10
CA LEU A 100 -3.90 -12.41 25.75
C LEU A 100 -4.59 -11.56 24.67
N GLU A 101 -5.77 -11.02 24.98
CA GLU A 101 -6.49 -10.10 24.09
C GLU A 101 -5.67 -8.84 23.82
N LEU A 102 -5.14 -8.18 24.86
CA LEU A 102 -4.30 -6.98 24.71
C LEU A 102 -3.01 -7.26 23.91
N ILE A 103 -2.36 -8.40 24.15
CA ILE A 103 -1.18 -8.83 23.37
C ILE A 103 -1.55 -9.01 21.89
N LYS A 104 -2.70 -9.63 21.62
CA LYS A 104 -3.20 -9.80 20.26
C LYS A 104 -3.50 -8.44 19.62
N GLN A 105 -4.14 -7.52 20.34
CA GLN A 105 -4.43 -6.17 19.84
C GLN A 105 -3.15 -5.41 19.48
N ILE A 106 -2.11 -5.43 20.34
CA ILE A 106 -0.80 -4.84 19.99
C ILE A 106 -0.25 -5.48 18.71
N ARG A 107 -0.24 -6.81 18.63
CA ARG A 107 0.26 -7.53 17.45
C ARG A 107 -0.47 -7.11 16.18
N ASP A 108 -1.80 -7.04 16.23
CA ASP A 108 -2.64 -6.69 15.08
C ASP A 108 -2.38 -5.24 14.64
N VAL A 109 -2.24 -4.32 15.60
CA VAL A 109 -1.91 -2.91 15.33
C VAL A 109 -0.50 -2.77 14.73
N VAL A 110 0.52 -3.37 15.33
CA VAL A 110 1.92 -3.31 14.86
C VAL A 110 2.07 -3.94 13.47
N ASN A 111 1.32 -5.00 13.17
CA ASN A 111 1.26 -5.54 11.81
C ASN A 111 0.79 -4.51 10.76
N GLY A 112 0.16 -3.42 11.17
CA GLY A 112 -0.18 -2.31 10.28
C GLY A 112 1.01 -1.62 9.62
N PHE A 113 2.23 -1.72 10.15
CA PHE A 113 3.44 -1.22 9.46
C PHE A 113 3.79 -2.03 8.21
N LYS A 114 3.28 -3.27 8.09
CA LYS A 114 3.43 -4.08 6.87
C LYS A 114 2.76 -3.44 5.66
N TYR A 115 1.82 -2.52 5.88
CA TYR A 115 1.15 -1.76 4.83
C TYR A 115 2.14 -1.12 3.84
N GLY A 116 3.28 -0.62 4.31
CA GLY A 116 4.30 0.00 3.48
C GLY A 116 4.78 -0.89 2.33
N TYR A 117 5.28 -2.09 2.67
CA TYR A 117 5.78 -3.01 1.65
C TYR A 117 4.65 -3.68 0.87
N GLN A 118 3.47 -3.85 1.46
CA GLN A 118 2.31 -4.42 0.77
C GLN A 118 1.83 -3.51 -0.35
N GLU A 119 1.67 -2.22 -0.08
CA GLU A 119 1.31 -1.22 -1.10
C GLU A 119 2.36 -1.11 -2.20
N LEU A 120 3.64 -1.07 -1.81
CA LEU A 120 4.73 -1.04 -2.79
C LEU A 120 4.71 -2.32 -3.65
N LYS A 121 4.48 -3.49 -3.06
CA LYS A 121 4.40 -4.78 -3.78
C LYS A 121 3.24 -4.84 -4.77
N ILE A 122 2.11 -4.18 -4.49
CA ILE A 122 1.00 -4.04 -5.44
C ILE A 122 1.44 -3.14 -6.60
N PHE A 123 1.97 -1.96 -6.29
CA PHE A 123 2.45 -1.00 -7.30
C PHE A 123 3.54 -1.60 -8.21
N LEU A 124 4.48 -2.35 -7.65
CA LEU A 124 5.53 -3.04 -8.42
C LEU A 124 4.97 -4.08 -9.42
N ARG A 125 3.87 -4.77 -9.08
CA ARG A 125 3.23 -5.71 -10.01
C ARG A 125 2.64 -4.96 -11.21
N GLU A 126 1.97 -3.85 -10.95
CA GLU A 126 1.40 -2.98 -11.98
C GLU A 126 2.49 -2.37 -12.87
N PHE A 127 3.56 -1.86 -12.27
CA PHE A 127 4.71 -1.31 -12.97
C PHE A 127 5.36 -2.35 -13.91
N ARG A 128 5.58 -3.59 -13.43
CA ARG A 128 6.10 -4.69 -14.28
C ARG A 128 5.17 -4.99 -15.45
N ALA A 129 3.85 -4.99 -15.25
CA ALA A 129 2.90 -5.23 -16.32
C ALA A 129 2.95 -4.12 -17.39
N VAL A 130 3.06 -2.86 -16.98
CA VAL A 130 3.24 -1.73 -17.92
C VAL A 130 4.55 -1.85 -18.68
N ARG A 131 5.65 -2.16 -17.99
CA ARG A 131 6.95 -2.38 -18.60
C ARG A 131 6.90 -3.44 -19.71
N GLN A 132 6.28 -4.60 -19.42
CA GLN A 132 6.14 -5.67 -20.40
C GLN A 132 5.28 -5.26 -21.60
N LYS A 133 4.21 -4.48 -21.38
CA LYS A 133 3.41 -3.91 -22.48
C LYS A 133 4.24 -2.95 -23.34
N THR A 134 5.08 -2.11 -22.74
CA THR A 134 5.98 -1.21 -23.47
C THR A 134 6.92 -2.00 -24.37
N LEU A 135 7.67 -2.96 -23.81
CA LEU A 135 8.61 -3.79 -24.56
C LEU A 135 7.92 -4.55 -25.71
N ALA A 136 6.76 -5.13 -25.45
CA ALA A 136 5.98 -5.82 -26.49
C ALA A 136 5.54 -4.88 -27.64
N LEU A 137 5.17 -3.62 -27.34
CA LEU A 137 4.83 -2.63 -28.36
C LEU A 137 6.06 -2.17 -29.15
N ARG A 138 7.23 -2.05 -28.51
CA ARG A 138 8.47 -1.69 -29.23
C ARG A 138 8.93 -2.81 -30.14
N ALA A 139 8.82 -4.06 -29.70
CA ALA A 139 9.17 -5.25 -30.49
C ALA A 139 8.36 -5.37 -31.79
N VAL A 140 7.13 -4.83 -31.83
CA VAL A 140 6.28 -4.81 -33.04
C VAL A 140 6.31 -3.47 -33.80
N GLY A 141 7.32 -2.62 -33.55
CA GLY A 141 7.58 -1.43 -34.35
C GLY A 141 6.84 -0.15 -33.94
N TYR A 142 6.09 -0.14 -32.83
CA TYR A 142 5.53 1.11 -32.31
C TYR A 142 6.61 1.87 -31.53
N LEU A 143 7.47 2.61 -32.23
CA LEU A 143 8.64 3.25 -31.61
C LEU A 143 8.41 4.72 -31.20
N HIS A 144 7.25 5.30 -31.50
CA HIS A 144 6.97 6.69 -31.15
C HIS A 144 6.66 6.90 -29.65
N ASP A 145 6.75 8.15 -29.21
CA ASP A 145 6.51 8.60 -27.82
C ASP A 145 7.55 8.08 -26.80
N PRO A 146 8.85 8.47 -26.94
CA PRO A 146 9.95 8.02 -26.09
C PRO A 146 9.85 8.53 -24.64
N VAL A 147 8.92 9.45 -24.38
CA VAL A 147 8.59 9.92 -23.02
C VAL A 147 8.11 8.75 -22.16
N ILE A 148 7.53 7.70 -22.75
CA ILE A 148 7.15 6.48 -22.05
C ILE A 148 8.36 5.85 -21.36
N GLU A 149 9.45 5.62 -22.10
CA GLU A 149 10.69 5.03 -21.60
C GLU A 149 11.33 5.90 -20.54
N GLN A 150 11.44 7.21 -20.81
CA GLN A 150 12.01 8.18 -19.88
C GLN A 150 11.23 8.20 -18.55
N THR A 151 9.90 8.19 -18.63
CA THR A 151 9.04 8.18 -17.44
C THR A 151 9.16 6.86 -16.69
N LEU A 152 9.26 5.73 -17.38
CA LEU A 152 9.47 4.43 -16.70
C LEU A 152 10.80 4.39 -15.94
N LEU A 153 11.87 4.92 -16.53
CA LEU A 153 13.18 5.01 -15.88
C LEU A 153 13.15 5.98 -14.69
N SER A 154 12.53 7.15 -14.82
CA SER A 154 12.41 8.10 -13.71
C SER A 154 11.56 7.54 -12.56
N THR A 155 10.44 6.90 -12.89
CA THR A 155 9.57 6.24 -11.91
C THR A 155 10.32 5.08 -11.23
N TYR A 156 11.16 4.33 -11.95
CA TYR A 156 12.00 3.29 -11.36
C TYR A 156 12.98 3.83 -10.32
N GLU A 157 13.67 4.94 -10.60
CA GLU A 157 14.55 5.56 -9.62
C GLU A 157 13.78 6.12 -8.40
N THR A 158 12.60 6.70 -8.64
CA THR A 158 11.72 7.14 -7.54
C THR A 158 11.26 5.97 -6.68
N ILE A 159 10.95 4.81 -7.27
CA ILE A 159 10.56 3.60 -6.53
C ILE A 159 11.66 3.16 -5.54
N LYS A 160 12.94 3.25 -5.91
CA LYS A 160 14.04 2.89 -5.02
C LYS A 160 14.07 3.82 -3.80
N SER A 161 14.03 5.12 -4.04
CA SER A 161 14.01 6.14 -2.97
C SER A 161 12.79 5.96 -2.06
N VAL A 162 11.60 5.73 -2.64
CA VAL A 162 10.38 5.45 -1.86
C VAL A 162 10.53 4.18 -1.03
N SER A 163 11.15 3.12 -1.56
CA SER A 163 11.38 1.89 -0.79
C SER A 163 12.27 2.13 0.44
N GLU A 164 13.30 2.96 0.30
CA GLU A 164 14.19 3.34 1.41
C GLU A 164 13.45 4.21 2.44
N GLU A 165 12.68 5.19 1.97
CA GLU A 165 11.88 6.09 2.80
C GLU A 165 10.80 5.34 3.61
N ILE A 166 10.14 4.34 2.99
CA ILE A 166 9.20 3.45 3.70
C ILE A 166 9.89 2.68 4.81
N LEU A 167 11.10 2.15 4.54
CA LEU A 167 11.87 1.38 5.52
C LEU A 167 12.30 2.25 6.69
N GLU A 168 12.87 3.41 6.39
CA GLU A 168 13.35 4.36 7.39
C GLU A 168 12.19 4.79 8.28
N ARG A 169 11.08 5.22 7.69
CA ARG A 169 9.91 5.66 8.46
C ARG A 169 9.34 4.54 9.31
N ALA A 170 9.16 3.35 8.75
CA ALA A 170 8.65 2.22 9.53
C ALA A 170 9.58 1.88 10.71
N THR A 171 10.89 1.92 10.49
CA THR A 171 11.88 1.65 11.53
C THR A 171 11.84 2.69 12.64
N GLN A 172 11.79 3.98 12.27
CA GLN A 172 11.67 5.09 13.22
C GLN A 172 10.42 4.94 14.09
N GLU A 173 9.26 4.69 13.48
CA GLU A 173 8.00 4.53 14.21
C GLU A 173 8.06 3.30 15.14
N ILE A 174 8.51 2.14 14.65
CA ILE A 174 8.63 0.93 15.48
C ILE A 174 9.60 1.15 16.66
N ASP A 175 10.71 1.85 16.45
CA ASP A 175 11.67 2.15 17.51
C ASP A 175 11.06 3.14 18.54
N LEU A 176 10.24 4.11 18.11
CA LEU A 176 9.47 4.98 19.01
C LEU A 176 8.43 4.21 19.82
N LEU A 177 7.73 3.24 19.21
CA LEU A 177 6.79 2.37 19.91
C LEU A 177 7.45 1.59 21.02
N ARG A 178 8.66 1.09 20.79
CA ARG A 178 9.44 0.39 21.82
C ARG A 178 9.70 1.30 23.03
N ILE A 179 9.99 2.58 22.79
CA ILE A 179 10.22 3.57 23.86
C ILE A 179 8.90 3.88 24.58
N GLN A 180 7.80 4.09 23.84
CA GLN A 180 6.47 4.36 24.40
C GLN A 180 5.96 3.21 25.27
N LEU A 181 6.19 1.95 24.87
CA LEU A 181 5.85 0.79 25.67
C LEU A 181 6.63 0.76 27.00
N GLY A 182 7.89 1.23 27.01
CA GLY A 182 8.66 1.44 28.24
C GLY A 182 8.62 0.23 29.19
N LYS A 183 8.05 0.42 30.39
CA LYS A 183 7.89 -0.65 31.39
C LYS A 183 6.90 -1.75 30.98
N TYR A 184 6.00 -1.48 30.05
CA TYR A 184 4.99 -2.43 29.54
C TYR A 184 5.53 -3.31 28.40
N TYR A 185 6.81 -3.20 28.04
CA TYR A 185 7.40 -4.02 26.97
C TYR A 185 7.42 -5.52 27.29
N ASN A 186 7.47 -5.90 28.57
CA ASN A 186 7.33 -7.30 28.97
C ASN A 186 5.86 -7.66 29.13
N PHE A 187 5.30 -8.31 28.11
CA PHE A 187 3.88 -8.64 28.06
C PHE A 187 3.46 -9.69 29.08
N ALA A 188 4.39 -10.54 29.54
CA ALA A 188 4.10 -11.57 30.52
C ALA A 188 3.86 -11.01 31.93
N THR A 189 4.39 -9.82 32.22
CA THR A 189 4.35 -9.21 33.56
C THR A 189 3.19 -8.25 33.76
N TRP A 190 2.31 -8.05 32.77
CA TRP A 190 1.19 -7.12 32.89
C TRP A 190 0.20 -7.51 33.97
N THR A 191 -0.13 -6.55 34.81
CA THR A 191 -1.07 -6.69 35.92
C THR A 191 -2.45 -6.15 35.54
N SER A 192 -3.51 -6.58 36.24
CA SER A 192 -4.87 -6.12 35.93
C SER A 192 -5.06 -4.61 36.08
N SER A 193 -4.30 -3.97 36.98
CA SER A 193 -4.35 -2.52 37.19
C SER A 193 -3.73 -1.71 36.05
N GLU A 194 -2.88 -2.34 35.23
CA GLU A 194 -2.20 -1.71 34.10
C GLU A 194 -3.00 -1.80 32.79
N PHE A 195 -4.00 -2.70 32.71
CA PHE A 195 -4.79 -2.91 31.50
C PHE A 195 -5.40 -1.64 30.89
N PRO A 196 -6.01 -0.71 31.66
CA PRO A 196 -6.55 0.53 31.09
C PRO A 196 -5.49 1.40 30.41
N GLN A 197 -4.28 1.46 30.98
CA GLN A 197 -3.18 2.22 30.41
C GLN A 197 -2.62 1.54 29.16
N ILE A 198 -2.55 0.21 29.15
CA ILE A 198 -2.15 -0.57 27.97
C ILE A 198 -3.16 -0.38 26.82
N GLU A 199 -4.46 -0.36 27.11
CA GLU A 199 -5.49 -0.06 26.11
C GLU A 199 -5.33 1.35 25.52
N LEU A 200 -5.04 2.34 26.37
CA LEU A 200 -4.76 3.71 25.90
C LEU A 200 -3.50 3.74 25.00
N LEU A 201 -2.44 3.03 25.38
CA LEU A 201 -1.25 2.90 24.56
C LEU A 201 -1.57 2.25 23.22
N ILE A 202 -2.28 1.11 23.19
CA ILE A 202 -2.72 0.44 21.95
C ILE A 202 -3.43 1.42 21.02
N LYS A 203 -4.31 2.26 21.55
CA LYS A 203 -5.01 3.28 20.76
C LYS A 203 -4.04 4.32 20.17
N GLN A 204 -3.05 4.78 20.93
CA GLN A 204 -2.02 5.70 20.42
C GLN A 204 -1.17 5.06 19.32
N ILE A 205 -0.75 3.80 19.52
CA ILE A 205 -0.01 3.02 18.51
C ILE A 205 -0.84 2.91 17.23
N TYR A 206 -2.15 2.65 17.36
CA TYR A 206 -3.06 2.58 16.22
C TYR A 206 -3.13 3.89 15.44
N ASP A 207 -3.22 5.03 16.13
CA ASP A 207 -3.20 6.35 15.50
C ASP A 207 -1.87 6.62 14.76
N ASP A 208 -0.73 6.20 15.34
CA ASP A 208 0.59 6.34 14.72
C ASP A 208 0.74 5.45 13.48
N VAL A 209 0.19 4.23 13.51
CA VAL A 209 0.09 3.36 12.34
C VAL A 209 -0.75 4.00 11.23
N ILE A 210 -1.89 4.63 11.55
CA ILE A 210 -2.70 5.35 10.55
C ILE A 210 -1.90 6.51 9.91
N LYS A 211 -1.14 7.26 10.71
CA LYS A 211 -0.28 8.34 10.20
C LYS A 211 0.77 7.78 9.25
N TYR A 212 1.43 6.68 9.62
CA TYR A 212 2.37 5.96 8.76
C TYR A 212 1.72 5.51 7.44
N GLN A 213 0.54 4.89 7.49
CA GLN A 213 -0.16 4.46 6.27
C GLN A 213 -0.51 5.64 5.36
N THR A 214 -0.92 6.77 5.95
CA THR A 214 -1.22 8.01 5.21
C THR A 214 0.04 8.56 4.55
N TYR A 215 1.17 8.53 5.25
CA TYR A 215 2.46 8.90 4.71
C TYR A 215 2.88 8.00 3.53
N VAL A 216 2.76 6.67 3.66
CA VAL A 216 3.03 5.72 2.56
C VAL A 216 2.19 6.04 1.33
N ARG A 217 0.90 6.33 1.49
CA ARG A 217 0.01 6.71 0.37
C ARG A 217 0.50 7.99 -0.31
N LYS A 218 0.97 8.97 0.47
CA LYS A 218 1.47 10.26 -0.02
C LYS A 218 2.74 10.09 -0.85
N ILE A 219 3.74 9.36 -0.34
CA ILE A 219 5.01 9.19 -1.07
C ILE A 219 4.84 8.34 -2.33
N LEU A 220 3.90 7.40 -2.33
CA LEU A 220 3.53 6.60 -3.52
C LEU A 220 2.66 7.37 -4.53
N SER A 221 2.06 8.51 -4.18
CA SER A 221 1.08 9.16 -5.07
C SER A 221 1.71 9.69 -6.35
N GLN A 222 2.93 10.23 -6.26
CA GLN A 222 3.65 10.75 -7.43
C GLN A 222 4.03 9.66 -8.43
N PRO A 223 4.75 8.58 -8.04
CA PRO A 223 5.06 7.51 -8.99
C PRO A 223 3.81 6.80 -9.51
N LYS A 224 2.73 6.68 -8.71
CA LYS A 224 1.43 6.17 -9.21
C LYS A 224 0.82 7.08 -10.28
N LYS A 225 0.94 8.41 -10.15
CA LYS A 225 0.46 9.37 -11.15
C LYS A 225 1.25 9.29 -12.46
N GLU A 226 2.58 9.27 -12.38
CA GLU A 226 3.47 9.11 -13.54
C GLU A 226 3.20 7.80 -14.28
N TYR A 227 3.10 6.71 -13.53
CA TYR A 227 2.65 5.41 -14.02
C TYR A 227 1.30 5.49 -14.76
N GLY A 228 0.32 6.20 -14.20
CA GLY A 228 -1.00 6.37 -14.81
C GLY A 228 -0.96 7.08 -16.16
N LEU A 229 -0.05 8.04 -16.34
CA LEU A 229 0.17 8.73 -17.62
C LEU A 229 0.76 7.77 -18.66
N VAL A 230 1.77 6.98 -18.29
CA VAL A 230 2.36 5.96 -19.17
C VAL A 230 1.32 4.94 -19.59
N GLN A 231 0.54 4.41 -18.64
CA GLN A 231 -0.50 3.43 -18.91
C GLN A 231 -1.56 3.98 -19.88
N SER A 232 -1.92 5.27 -19.76
CA SER A 232 -2.86 5.94 -20.66
C SER A 232 -2.29 6.06 -22.09
N LYS A 233 -1.03 6.47 -22.24
CA LYS A 233 -0.34 6.53 -23.54
C LYS A 233 -0.26 5.15 -24.20
N LEU A 234 0.14 4.12 -23.45
CA LEU A 234 0.19 2.75 -23.96
C LEU A 234 -1.18 2.23 -24.40
N ASN A 235 -2.25 2.58 -23.70
CA ASN A 235 -3.61 2.19 -24.10
C ASN A 235 -4.01 2.81 -25.45
N VAL A 236 -3.62 4.06 -25.71
CA VAL A 236 -3.83 4.71 -27.00
C VAL A 236 -3.03 4.00 -28.11
N ILE A 237 -1.75 3.69 -27.87
CA ILE A 237 -0.91 2.96 -28.84
C ILE A 237 -1.50 1.56 -29.11
N ARG A 238 -1.93 0.84 -28.08
CA ARG A 238 -2.58 -0.47 -28.22
C ARG A 238 -3.88 -0.39 -28.99
N TYR A 239 -4.67 0.66 -28.79
CA TYR A 239 -5.85 0.92 -29.59
C TYR A 239 -5.48 1.03 -31.07
N TYR A 240 -4.47 1.82 -31.43
CA TYR A 240 -4.01 1.88 -32.82
C TYR A 240 -3.46 0.54 -33.32
N LYS A 241 -2.68 -0.18 -32.52
CA LYS A 241 -2.21 -1.52 -32.84
C LYS A 241 -3.35 -2.44 -33.23
N SER A 242 -4.43 -2.47 -32.45
CA SER A 242 -5.60 -3.31 -32.76
C SER A 242 -6.22 -2.99 -34.13
N ILE A 243 -6.16 -1.73 -34.56
CA ILE A 243 -6.65 -1.32 -35.89
C ILE A 243 -5.66 -1.74 -36.98
N TYR A 244 -4.36 -1.61 -36.75
CA TYR A 244 -3.34 -2.10 -37.70
C TYR A 244 -3.44 -3.61 -37.87
N ASP A 245 -3.56 -4.36 -36.78
CA ASP A 245 -3.71 -5.81 -36.79
C ASP A 245 -4.97 -6.23 -37.59
N GLU A 246 -6.11 -5.55 -37.40
CA GLU A 246 -7.36 -5.83 -38.13
C GLU A 246 -7.22 -5.61 -39.66
N TYR A 247 -6.31 -4.75 -40.11
CA TYR A 247 -6.19 -4.34 -41.52
C TYR A 247 -4.82 -4.69 -42.15
N SER A 248 -4.02 -5.54 -41.50
CA SER A 248 -2.65 -5.86 -41.90
C SER A 248 -2.52 -6.28 -43.38
N GLU A 249 -3.39 -7.20 -43.83
CA GLU A 249 -3.46 -7.70 -45.21
C GLU A 249 -3.79 -6.63 -46.27
N HIS A 250 -4.35 -5.50 -45.85
CA HIS A 250 -4.76 -4.43 -46.76
C HIS A 250 -3.83 -3.22 -46.73
N LEU A 251 -3.01 -3.11 -45.68
CA LEU A 251 -2.07 -2.01 -45.52
C LEU A 251 -0.86 -2.20 -46.44
N ASN A 252 -0.35 -3.43 -46.57
CA ASN A 252 0.87 -3.75 -47.33
C ASN A 252 2.00 -2.78 -46.98
N LEU A 253 2.37 -2.77 -45.69
CA LEU A 253 3.47 -1.94 -45.19
C LEU A 253 4.78 -2.38 -45.87
N PHE A 254 5.61 -1.41 -46.25
CA PHE A 254 6.93 -1.71 -46.81
C PHE A 254 7.85 -2.32 -45.75
N PRO A 255 8.86 -3.12 -46.13
CA PRO A 255 9.89 -3.55 -45.19
C PRO A 255 10.51 -2.34 -44.47
N GLY A 256 10.49 -2.36 -43.13
CA GLY A 256 10.97 -1.25 -42.31
C GLY A 256 10.01 -0.07 -42.13
N GLU A 257 8.84 -0.07 -42.77
CA GLU A 257 7.80 0.94 -42.50
C GLU A 257 7.13 0.66 -41.16
N LEU A 258 7.10 1.68 -40.29
CA LEU A 258 6.67 1.57 -38.90
C LEU A 258 5.28 2.17 -38.69
N PRO A 259 4.40 1.50 -37.93
CA PRO A 259 3.08 2.03 -37.63
C PRO A 259 3.13 3.17 -36.60
N VAL A 260 2.32 4.21 -36.82
CA VAL A 260 2.17 5.32 -35.86
C VAL A 260 0.76 5.32 -35.27
N CYS A 261 -0.27 5.61 -36.07
CA CYS A 261 -1.64 5.69 -35.55
C CYS A 261 -2.71 5.41 -36.60
N ALA A 262 -3.94 5.14 -36.16
CA ALA A 262 -5.08 4.91 -37.03
C ALA A 262 -6.37 5.54 -36.50
N PHE A 263 -7.07 6.30 -37.34
CA PHE A 263 -8.29 7.00 -36.97
C PHE A 263 -9.49 6.45 -37.73
N ARG A 264 -10.39 5.79 -36.98
CA ARG A 264 -11.66 5.29 -37.52
C ARG A 264 -12.62 6.44 -37.81
N ASP A 265 -13.61 6.13 -38.63
CA ASP A 265 -14.80 6.94 -38.85
C ASP A 265 -14.56 8.33 -39.47
N ILE A 266 -13.41 8.52 -40.11
CA ILE A 266 -13.10 9.73 -40.85
C ILE A 266 -13.87 9.73 -42.17
N LYS A 267 -14.55 10.84 -42.45
CA LYS A 267 -15.26 11.03 -43.72
C LYS A 267 -14.37 11.75 -44.73
N PHE A 268 -13.89 11.03 -45.74
CA PHE A 268 -13.25 11.61 -46.92
C PHE A 268 -14.33 12.23 -47.82
N THR A 269 -14.31 13.56 -47.93
CA THR A 269 -15.42 14.35 -48.50
C THR A 269 -15.18 14.85 -49.91
N LYS A 270 -13.94 15.21 -50.27
CA LYS A 270 -13.62 15.76 -51.58
C LYS A 270 -12.13 15.54 -51.87
N SER A 271 -11.80 15.39 -53.14
CA SER A 271 -10.44 15.53 -53.65
C SER A 271 -10.45 16.20 -55.01
N THR A 272 -9.35 16.86 -55.36
CA THR A 272 -9.08 17.34 -56.73
C THR A 272 -8.37 16.29 -57.59
N ILE A 273 -7.86 15.21 -56.99
CA ILE A 273 -7.25 14.08 -57.68
C ILE A 273 -8.36 13.22 -58.29
N ARG A 274 -8.26 12.93 -59.59
CA ARG A 274 -9.26 12.14 -60.33
C ARG A 274 -9.31 10.70 -59.83
N GLY A 275 -10.50 10.10 -59.84
CA GLY A 275 -10.70 8.67 -59.52
C GLY A 275 -10.83 8.30 -58.03
N LEU A 276 -10.51 9.20 -57.09
CA LEU A 276 -10.59 8.89 -55.66
C LEU A 276 -12.05 8.84 -55.15
N LYS A 277 -12.46 7.67 -54.66
CA LYS A 277 -13.83 7.44 -54.15
C LYS A 277 -13.99 8.01 -52.74
N ARG A 278 -14.97 8.90 -52.57
CA ARG A 278 -15.35 9.53 -51.29
C ARG A 278 -16.05 8.54 -50.35
N GLY A 279 -16.03 8.79 -49.05
CA GLY A 279 -16.76 7.97 -48.08
C GLY A 279 -16.19 7.99 -46.67
N LYS A 280 -16.85 7.26 -45.76
CA LYS A 280 -16.40 7.04 -44.39
C LYS A 280 -15.39 5.89 -44.37
N GLY A 281 -14.27 6.05 -43.69
CA GLY A 281 -13.20 5.06 -43.67
C GLY A 281 -12.24 5.26 -42.50
N ILE A 282 -11.06 4.68 -42.62
CA ILE A 282 -9.99 4.73 -41.64
C ILE A 282 -8.78 5.41 -42.29
N LEU A 283 -8.23 6.40 -41.61
CA LEU A 283 -6.95 7.02 -41.96
C LEU A 283 -5.85 6.38 -41.13
N PHE A 284 -4.83 5.86 -41.79
CA PHE A 284 -3.62 5.30 -41.17
C PHE A 284 -2.45 6.25 -41.42
N LEU A 285 -1.60 6.43 -40.41
CA LEU A 285 -0.34 7.16 -40.51
C LEU A 285 0.80 6.23 -40.10
N THR A 286 1.78 6.05 -40.98
CA THR A 286 3.05 5.38 -40.70
C THR A 286 4.14 6.41 -40.50
N ASP A 287 5.39 6.00 -40.33
CA ASP A 287 6.55 6.90 -40.35
C ASP A 287 6.86 7.46 -41.75
N GLN A 288 6.25 6.92 -42.81
CA GLN A 288 6.57 7.27 -44.20
C GLN A 288 5.40 7.85 -45.00
N ARG A 289 4.15 7.46 -44.69
CA ARG A 289 2.99 7.79 -45.53
C ARG A 289 1.67 7.82 -44.78
N LEU A 290 0.67 8.45 -45.41
CA LEU A 290 -0.74 8.28 -45.02
C LEU A 290 -1.45 7.30 -45.96
N LEU A 291 -2.34 6.48 -45.39
CA LEU A 291 -3.22 5.58 -46.15
C LEU A 291 -4.67 5.78 -45.75
N PHE A 292 -5.61 5.66 -46.71
CA PHE A 292 -7.04 5.68 -46.39
C PHE A 292 -7.74 4.45 -46.94
N ILE A 293 -8.38 3.72 -46.04
CA ILE A 293 -9.10 2.48 -46.34
C ILE A 293 -10.59 2.69 -46.09
N ARG A 294 -11.43 2.23 -47.02
CA ARG A 294 -12.89 2.28 -46.94
C ARG A 294 -13.47 0.88 -46.93
N LYS A 295 -14.33 0.57 -45.94
CA LYS A 295 -15.23 -0.59 -45.97
C LYS A 295 -16.50 -0.24 -46.74
N LYS A 296 -16.89 -1.05 -47.73
CA LYS A 296 -18.13 -0.88 -48.53
C LYS A 296 -18.94 -2.19 -48.54
N GLY A 297 -20.26 -2.09 -48.40
CA GLY A 297 -21.20 -3.22 -48.43
C GLY A 297 -21.86 -3.46 -47.08
N ILE A 298 -23.13 -3.90 -47.10
CA ILE A 298 -23.93 -4.13 -45.89
C ILE A 298 -23.73 -5.57 -45.39
N ILE A 299 -23.79 -6.55 -46.29
CA ILE A 299 -23.74 -7.99 -45.97
C ILE A 299 -22.33 -8.57 -46.13
N ARG A 300 -21.60 -8.22 -47.21
CA ARG A 300 -20.18 -8.56 -47.42
C ARG A 300 -19.37 -7.28 -47.55
N LYS A 301 -18.76 -6.82 -46.44
CA LYS A 301 -17.94 -5.60 -46.40
C LYS A 301 -16.64 -5.81 -47.19
N LYS A 302 -16.60 -5.34 -48.44
CA LYS A 302 -15.36 -5.27 -49.23
C LYS A 302 -14.49 -4.12 -48.73
N ILE A 303 -13.21 -4.40 -48.51
CA ILE A 303 -12.22 -3.42 -48.08
C ILE A 303 -11.54 -2.85 -49.33
N HIS A 304 -11.49 -1.52 -49.43
CA HIS A 304 -10.87 -0.82 -50.55
C HIS A 304 -9.83 0.18 -50.03
N ARG A 305 -8.57 0.00 -50.42
CA ARG A 305 -7.55 1.05 -50.28
C ARG A 305 -7.83 2.14 -51.30
N ILE A 306 -8.15 3.34 -50.83
CA ILE A 306 -8.54 4.47 -51.70
C ILE A 306 -7.30 5.20 -52.20
N PHE A 307 -6.33 5.43 -51.32
CA PHE A 307 -5.05 6.04 -51.68
C PHE A 307 -3.95 5.68 -50.66
N ASN A 308 -2.70 5.88 -51.04
CA ASN A 308 -1.51 5.89 -50.18
C ASN A 308 -0.55 7.00 -50.66
N PHE A 309 -0.26 7.99 -49.82
CA PHE A 309 0.61 9.11 -50.21
C PHE A 309 1.79 9.22 -49.25
N SER A 310 3.01 9.22 -49.79
CA SER A 310 4.21 9.55 -49.03
C SER A 310 4.12 10.97 -48.46
N PHE A 311 4.69 11.16 -47.27
CA PHE A 311 4.75 12.47 -46.64
C PHE A 311 5.54 13.50 -47.47
N ASN A 312 6.46 13.05 -48.32
CA ASN A 312 7.22 13.92 -49.22
C ASN A 312 6.33 14.66 -50.24
N HIS A 313 5.12 14.15 -50.51
CA HIS A 313 4.16 14.80 -51.40
C HIS A 313 3.25 15.79 -50.67
N ILE A 314 3.28 15.85 -49.33
CA ILE A 314 2.46 16.77 -48.54
C ILE A 314 3.17 18.13 -48.45
N LEU A 315 2.58 19.13 -49.09
CA LEU A 315 3.06 20.51 -49.03
C LEU A 315 2.59 21.21 -47.76
N ASN A 316 1.35 20.97 -47.33
CA ASN A 316 0.78 21.58 -46.14
C ASN A 316 -0.46 20.81 -45.64
N VAL A 317 -0.80 20.95 -44.35
CA VAL A 317 -2.05 20.45 -43.78
C VAL A 317 -2.71 21.54 -42.94
N THR A 318 -3.97 21.86 -43.26
CA THR A 318 -4.72 22.95 -42.61
C THR A 318 -6.11 22.51 -42.18
N ILE A 319 -6.64 23.16 -41.13
CA ILE A 319 -8.05 23.01 -40.73
C ILE A 319 -8.81 24.26 -41.16
N ASN A 320 -9.67 24.13 -42.17
CA ASN A 320 -10.43 25.24 -42.72
C ASN A 320 -11.92 25.16 -42.37
N GLY A 321 -12.54 26.33 -42.15
CA GLY A 321 -13.98 26.52 -41.94
C GLY A 321 -14.36 26.97 -40.53
N ARG A 322 -15.28 27.94 -40.43
CA ARG A 322 -15.76 28.50 -39.14
C ARG A 322 -16.70 27.55 -38.39
N LEU A 323 -17.76 27.07 -39.07
CA LEU A 323 -18.79 26.19 -38.47
C LEU A 323 -18.57 24.70 -38.77
N PHE A 324 -18.12 24.37 -39.99
CA PHE A 324 -17.85 23.00 -40.40
C PHE A 324 -16.38 22.82 -40.74
N LYS A 325 -15.55 22.73 -39.69
CA LYS A 325 -14.11 22.50 -39.82
C LYS A 325 -13.84 21.24 -40.65
N LYS A 326 -12.94 21.36 -41.63
CA LYS A 326 -12.46 20.30 -42.52
C LYS A 326 -10.94 20.27 -42.47
N LEU A 327 -10.39 19.07 -42.35
CA LEU A 327 -8.97 18.84 -42.46
C LEU A 327 -8.61 18.73 -43.95
N ILE A 328 -7.67 19.55 -44.42
CA ILE A 328 -7.25 19.63 -45.81
C ILE A 328 -5.78 19.29 -45.90
N PHE A 329 -5.45 18.21 -46.61
CA PHE A 329 -4.09 17.89 -47.02
C PHE A 329 -3.87 18.48 -48.41
N ILE A 330 -2.85 19.35 -48.53
CA ILE A 330 -2.40 19.94 -49.78
C ILE A 330 -1.22 19.12 -50.27
N LEU A 331 -1.41 18.39 -51.36
CA LEU A 331 -0.36 17.60 -52.01
C LEU A 331 0.08 18.29 -53.31
N ASP A 332 1.27 17.92 -53.80
CA ASP A 332 1.79 18.32 -55.12
C ASP A 332 0.81 18.06 -56.28
N GLN A 333 0.12 16.94 -56.24
CA GLN A 333 -0.83 16.47 -57.26
C GLN A 333 -2.29 16.86 -56.98
N GLY A 334 -2.57 17.49 -55.84
CA GLY A 334 -3.91 17.96 -55.49
C GLY A 334 -4.27 17.90 -54.01
N ASN A 335 -5.51 18.28 -53.71
CA ASN A 335 -5.99 18.41 -52.34
C ASN A 335 -6.86 17.24 -51.91
N LEU A 336 -6.75 16.81 -50.66
CA LEU A 336 -7.66 15.86 -50.00
C LEU A 336 -8.41 16.58 -48.87
N ARG A 337 -9.73 16.36 -48.76
CA ARG A 337 -10.56 16.98 -47.71
C ARG A 337 -11.27 15.94 -46.85
N PHE A 338 -11.07 16.02 -45.54
CA PHE A 338 -11.67 15.14 -44.55
C PHE A 338 -12.59 15.91 -43.59
N LYS A 339 -13.59 15.22 -43.05
CA LYS A 339 -14.46 15.68 -41.97
C LYS A 339 -14.40 14.66 -40.83
N ALA A 340 -14.15 15.17 -39.63
CA ALA A 340 -14.13 14.43 -38.37
C ALA A 340 -14.53 15.37 -37.22
N SER A 341 -14.59 14.86 -35.98
CA SER A 341 -14.76 15.72 -34.81
C SER A 341 -13.54 16.65 -34.64
N ARG A 342 -13.73 17.80 -33.97
CA ARG A 342 -12.63 18.76 -33.75
C ARG A 342 -11.43 18.10 -33.05
N ARG A 343 -11.68 17.38 -31.95
CA ARG A 343 -10.65 16.64 -31.20
C ARG A 343 -9.91 15.62 -32.06
N MET A 344 -10.62 14.93 -32.95
CA MET A 344 -9.98 13.96 -33.86
C MET A 344 -9.12 14.67 -34.91
N MET A 345 -9.55 15.81 -35.45
CA MET A 345 -8.72 16.59 -36.39
C MET A 345 -7.45 17.13 -35.73
N GLU A 346 -7.56 17.62 -34.50
CA GLU A 346 -6.40 18.05 -33.69
C GLU A 346 -5.46 16.86 -33.45
N ALA A 347 -5.98 15.70 -33.01
CA ALA A 347 -5.16 14.50 -32.83
C ALA A 347 -4.51 14.01 -34.15
N ILE A 348 -5.19 14.10 -35.30
CA ILE A 348 -4.59 13.77 -36.59
C ILE A 348 -3.41 14.68 -36.89
N LEU A 349 -3.51 15.98 -36.62
CA LEU A 349 -2.41 16.91 -36.85
C LEU A 349 -1.22 16.60 -35.92
N ASP A 350 -1.48 16.34 -34.64
CA ASP A 350 -0.43 16.00 -33.67
C ASP A 350 0.32 14.73 -34.11
N TYR A 351 -0.41 13.68 -34.47
CA TYR A 351 0.19 12.43 -34.92
C TYR A 351 0.81 12.53 -36.31
N LEU A 352 0.31 13.39 -37.19
CA LEU A 352 0.97 13.68 -38.46
C LEU A 352 2.32 14.36 -38.21
N ASN A 353 2.39 15.31 -37.28
CA ASN A 353 3.66 15.94 -36.92
C ASN A 353 4.67 14.92 -36.37
N ILE A 354 4.21 13.99 -35.52
CA ILE A 354 5.02 12.86 -35.04
C ILE A 354 5.49 12.01 -36.23
N SER A 355 4.59 11.67 -37.15
CA SER A 355 4.88 10.80 -38.29
C SER A 355 5.89 11.42 -39.26
N VAL A 356 5.71 12.70 -39.61
CA VAL A 356 6.63 13.43 -40.51
C VAL A 356 8.00 13.63 -39.88
N ASN A 357 8.05 13.83 -38.56
CA ASN A 357 9.29 14.02 -37.82
C ASN A 357 9.69 12.78 -37.03
N PHE A 358 9.37 11.58 -37.52
CA PHE A 358 9.45 10.34 -36.73
C PHE A 358 10.82 10.15 -36.07
N GLY A 359 11.91 10.44 -36.77
CA GLY A 359 13.28 10.41 -36.24
C GLY A 359 13.49 11.17 -34.92
N LYS A 360 12.78 12.29 -34.69
CA LYS A 360 12.83 13.08 -33.45
C LYS A 360 11.95 12.52 -32.33
N TYR A 361 10.91 11.78 -32.70
CA TYR A 361 9.88 11.28 -31.79
C TYR A 361 9.92 9.76 -31.61
N CYS A 362 10.96 9.09 -32.10
CA CYS A 362 11.14 7.65 -31.96
C CYS A 362 12.23 7.31 -30.96
N ILE A 363 12.08 6.15 -30.32
CA ILE A 363 13.14 5.55 -29.51
C ILE A 363 14.17 4.90 -30.44
N ASN A 364 15.35 5.51 -30.55
CA ASN A 364 16.46 5.00 -31.37
C ASN A 364 17.56 4.31 -30.57
N ASP A 365 17.53 4.44 -29.25
CA ASP A 365 18.58 3.91 -28.38
C ASP A 365 18.18 2.54 -27.81
N GLU A 366 18.76 1.49 -28.38
CA GLU A 366 18.58 0.11 -27.90
C GLU A 366 19.06 -0.05 -26.46
N LYS A 367 20.03 0.77 -25.99
CA LYS A 367 20.50 0.75 -24.60
C LYS A 367 19.40 1.13 -23.62
N ILE A 368 18.50 2.06 -24.00
CA ILE A 368 17.37 2.44 -23.16
C ILE A 368 16.40 1.26 -23.02
N LEU A 369 16.07 0.57 -24.11
CA LEU A 369 15.18 -0.59 -24.09
C LEU A 369 15.78 -1.74 -23.27
N ASN A 370 17.09 -1.99 -23.45
CA ASN A 370 17.83 -2.98 -22.66
C ASN A 370 17.85 -2.62 -21.17
N THR A 371 18.05 -1.34 -20.84
CA THR A 371 18.01 -0.86 -19.46
C THR A 371 16.63 -1.11 -18.84
N ILE A 372 15.56 -0.83 -19.58
CA ILE A 372 14.18 -1.07 -19.12
C ILE A 372 13.92 -2.56 -18.91
N ASP A 373 14.32 -3.42 -19.83
CA ASP A 373 14.15 -4.87 -19.71
C ASP A 373 14.88 -5.43 -18.47
N GLN A 374 16.09 -4.92 -18.21
CA GLN A 374 16.93 -5.30 -17.07
C GLN A 374 16.46 -4.76 -15.72
N ILE A 375 15.43 -3.90 -15.66
CA ILE A 375 14.90 -3.42 -14.37
C ILE A 375 14.51 -4.61 -13.48
N GLN A 376 15.11 -4.73 -12.31
CA GLN A 376 14.73 -5.73 -11.31
C GLN A 376 14.22 -5.03 -10.06
N LEU A 377 12.95 -5.25 -9.75
CA LEU A 377 12.28 -4.65 -8.60
C LEU A 377 11.85 -5.75 -7.62
N SER A 378 12.10 -5.54 -6.34
CA SER A 378 11.75 -6.49 -5.28
C SER A 378 11.51 -5.78 -3.96
N THR A 379 10.44 -6.15 -3.26
CA THR A 379 10.19 -5.71 -1.88
C THR A 379 10.82 -6.63 -0.84
N LYS A 380 11.52 -7.70 -1.23
CA LYS A 380 12.00 -8.73 -0.28
C LYS A 380 12.88 -8.17 0.83
N HIS A 381 13.75 -7.22 0.51
CA HIS A 381 14.60 -6.59 1.51
C HIS A 381 13.76 -5.79 2.52
N LEU A 382 12.87 -4.93 2.01
CA LEU A 382 11.95 -4.12 2.82
C LEU A 382 11.05 -4.98 3.71
N GLU A 383 10.44 -6.03 3.14
CA GLU A 383 9.59 -7.01 3.83
C GLU A 383 10.36 -7.67 4.98
N LYS A 384 11.56 -8.20 4.69
CA LYS A 384 12.42 -8.83 5.69
C LYS A 384 12.79 -7.89 6.84
N GLN A 385 13.13 -6.63 6.55
CA GLN A 385 13.55 -5.68 7.59
C GLN A 385 12.38 -5.23 8.48
N ILE A 386 11.23 -4.91 7.88
CA ILE A 386 10.03 -4.52 8.64
C ILE A 386 9.53 -5.71 9.47
N ASP A 387 9.43 -6.90 8.88
CA ASP A 387 8.98 -8.09 9.61
C ASP A 387 9.96 -8.43 10.75
N LYS A 388 11.27 -8.32 10.52
CA LYS A 388 12.29 -8.49 11.57
C LYS A 388 12.06 -7.50 12.72
N LYS A 389 11.86 -6.21 12.43
CA LYS A 389 11.61 -5.18 13.45
C LYS A 389 10.32 -5.43 14.23
N ILE A 390 9.26 -5.86 13.56
CA ILE A 390 8.01 -6.26 14.21
C ILE A 390 8.25 -7.47 15.12
N VAL A 391 8.95 -8.50 14.64
CA VAL A 391 9.29 -9.68 15.45
C VAL A 391 10.13 -9.28 16.66
N GLU A 392 11.14 -8.44 16.50
CA GLU A 392 11.98 -7.94 17.60
C GLU A 392 11.15 -7.20 18.65
N LEU A 393 10.21 -6.34 18.22
CA LEU A 393 9.28 -5.63 19.11
C LEU A 393 8.36 -6.61 19.85
N MET A 394 7.82 -7.61 19.15
CA MET A 394 6.92 -8.60 19.72
C MET A 394 7.64 -9.65 20.57
N ALA A 395 8.94 -9.87 20.34
CA ALA A 395 9.81 -10.79 21.07
C ALA A 395 10.36 -10.21 22.37
N GLY A 396 9.72 -9.19 22.95
CA GLY A 396 9.91 -8.78 24.36
C GLY A 396 9.56 -9.85 25.41
N THR A 397 9.69 -11.14 25.05
CA THR A 397 9.40 -12.36 25.81
C THR A 397 10.30 -13.50 25.32
N PRO A 398 10.93 -14.30 26.20
CA PRO A 398 11.39 -15.62 25.83
C PRO A 398 10.16 -16.47 25.53
N ILE A 399 10.03 -16.88 24.27
CA ILE A 399 8.98 -17.81 23.83
C ILE A 399 9.56 -19.21 23.95
N GLU A 400 9.36 -19.89 25.09
CA GLU A 400 9.36 -21.35 25.10
C GLU A 400 8.07 -21.82 24.41
N LEU A 401 8.12 -21.94 23.08
CA LEU A 401 7.22 -22.82 22.38
C LEU A 401 7.79 -24.23 22.53
N THR A 402 7.33 -24.94 23.56
CA THR A 402 7.46 -26.40 23.60
C THR A 402 6.66 -26.99 22.44
N PHE A 403 7.36 -27.28 21.36
CA PHE A 403 6.98 -28.31 20.41
C PHE A 403 8.02 -29.42 20.51
N GLU A 404 7.67 -30.51 21.19
CA GLU A 404 8.31 -31.80 20.94
C GLU A 404 7.49 -32.59 19.89
N PRO A 405 8.08 -33.56 19.20
CA PRO A 405 9.39 -33.51 18.55
C PRO A 405 9.26 -33.96 17.08
N MET A 406 10.09 -33.43 16.18
CA MET A 406 10.37 -34.11 14.92
C MET A 406 11.84 -33.99 14.52
N VAL A 407 12.49 -35.16 14.61
CA VAL A 407 13.50 -35.69 13.69
C VAL A 407 14.83 -34.94 13.59
N GLN A 408 15.85 -35.61 14.12
CA GLN A 408 17.26 -35.33 13.95
C GLN A 408 17.64 -35.19 12.48
N SER A 409 18.34 -34.11 12.13
CA SER A 409 19.34 -34.16 11.07
C SER A 409 20.49 -33.22 11.38
N ASN A 410 21.67 -33.82 11.55
CA ASN A 410 22.95 -33.21 11.85
C ASN A 410 23.31 -32.05 10.91
N PHE A 411 23.74 -30.92 11.47
CA PHE A 411 24.75 -30.07 10.84
C PHE A 411 25.61 -29.40 11.90
N ASN A 412 26.77 -30.00 12.16
CA ASN A 412 27.87 -29.37 12.87
C ASN A 412 28.42 -28.19 12.06
N ARG A 413 28.43 -26.99 12.64
CA ARG A 413 29.46 -25.98 12.36
C ARG A 413 29.80 -25.21 13.63
N ARG A 414 31.00 -25.49 14.15
CA ARG A 414 31.69 -24.71 15.18
C ARG A 414 31.93 -23.29 14.66
N LEU A 415 31.60 -22.28 15.47
CA LEU A 415 32.11 -20.92 15.33
C LEU A 415 32.88 -20.58 16.61
N SER A 416 34.20 -20.59 16.46
CA SER A 416 35.17 -20.08 17.44
C SER A 416 35.07 -18.56 17.50
N SER A 417 34.74 -18.00 18.66
CA SER A 417 34.74 -16.56 18.93
C SER A 417 36.13 -16.09 19.35
N ASN A 418 36.83 -15.38 18.47
CA ASN A 418 38.11 -14.74 18.78
C ASN A 418 37.85 -13.33 19.35
N PRO A 419 38.21 -13.03 20.63
CA PRO A 419 37.87 -11.77 21.31
C PRO A 419 38.45 -10.50 20.67
N GLU A 420 39.56 -10.61 19.92
CA GLU A 420 40.18 -9.47 19.22
C GLU A 420 39.28 -8.85 18.15
N ASN A 421 38.42 -9.65 17.50
CA ASN A 421 37.48 -9.15 16.49
C ASN A 421 36.28 -8.39 17.11
N GLN A 422 35.99 -8.56 18.40
CA GLN A 422 34.92 -7.82 19.07
C GLN A 422 35.38 -6.40 19.43
N ILE A 423 36.63 -6.23 19.88
CA ILE A 423 37.21 -4.92 20.26
C ILE A 423 37.35 -4.02 19.02
N LEU A 424 37.82 -4.57 17.89
CA LEU A 424 37.98 -3.80 16.64
C LEU A 424 36.64 -3.29 16.09
N ASN A 425 35.57 -4.08 16.23
CA ASN A 425 34.23 -3.69 15.81
C ASN A 425 33.61 -2.62 16.73
N SER A 426 33.84 -2.70 18.04
CA SER A 426 33.38 -1.69 19.00
C SER A 426 34.04 -0.33 18.75
N ASN A 427 35.34 -0.29 18.47
CA ASN A 427 36.05 0.97 18.19
C ASN A 427 35.58 1.66 16.90
N ARG A 428 35.30 0.89 15.84
CA ARG A 428 34.70 1.43 14.60
C ARG A 428 33.31 2.01 14.84
N LEU A 429 32.52 1.36 15.69
CA LEU A 429 31.18 1.82 16.04
C LEU A 429 31.23 3.12 16.88
N ILE A 430 32.17 3.22 17.82
CA ILE A 430 32.39 4.45 18.60
C ILE A 430 32.75 5.62 17.68
N PHE A 431 33.69 5.44 16.75
CA PHE A 431 34.10 6.49 15.81
C PHE A 431 32.93 6.97 14.92
N LYS A 432 32.12 6.02 14.43
CA LYS A 432 30.91 6.34 13.67
C LYS A 432 29.93 7.17 14.49
N LEU A 433 29.62 6.73 15.72
CA LEU A 433 28.70 7.43 16.61
C LEU A 433 29.20 8.83 17.00
N GLN A 434 30.51 9.03 17.14
CA GLN A 434 31.10 10.35 17.36
C GLN A 434 30.94 11.27 16.13
N THR A 435 31.09 10.72 14.92
CA THR A 435 30.89 11.46 13.67
C THR A 435 29.43 11.86 13.52
N ASP A 436 28.49 10.94 13.79
CA ASP A 436 27.05 11.19 13.75
C ASP A 436 26.64 12.24 14.80
N LYS A 437 27.20 12.16 16.02
CA LYS A 437 27.01 13.18 17.08
C LYS A 437 27.38 14.58 16.57
N PHE A 438 28.60 14.73 16.03
CA PHE A 438 29.08 16.01 15.54
C PHE A 438 28.22 16.58 14.39
N SER A 439 27.76 15.72 13.48
CA SER A 439 26.89 16.13 12.37
C SER A 439 25.54 16.66 12.86
N ILE A 440 24.95 16.02 13.88
CA ILE A 440 23.68 16.46 14.49
C ILE A 440 23.86 17.78 15.23
N GLU A 441 24.94 17.94 15.99
CA GLU A 441 25.27 19.20 16.67
C GLU A 441 25.41 20.38 15.67
N GLN A 442 26.10 20.15 14.54
CA GLN A 442 26.19 21.14 13.45
C GLN A 442 24.83 21.45 12.83
N THR A 443 23.97 20.43 12.68
CA THR A 443 22.62 20.61 12.14
C THR A 443 21.74 21.43 13.09
N ILE A 444 21.86 21.21 14.41
CA ILE A 444 21.18 22.01 15.44
C ILE A 444 21.64 23.47 15.38
N GLN A 445 22.96 23.73 15.31
CA GLN A 445 23.50 25.10 15.20
C GLN A 445 22.99 25.81 13.94
N ASN A 446 22.95 25.12 12.81
CA ASN A 446 22.41 25.68 11.56
C ASN A 446 20.90 25.95 11.64
N LEU A 447 20.15 25.07 12.32
CA LEU A 447 18.72 25.22 12.54
C LEU A 447 18.43 26.45 13.42
N GLU A 448 19.20 26.65 14.50
CA GLU A 448 19.13 27.84 15.35
C GLU A 448 19.44 29.12 14.59
N LYS A 449 20.49 29.11 13.74
CA LYS A 449 20.82 30.26 12.89
C LYS A 449 19.69 30.60 11.93
N LYS A 450 19.07 29.59 11.28
CA LYS A 450 17.92 29.78 10.38
C LYS A 450 16.71 30.32 11.12
N PHE A 451 16.49 29.92 12.37
CA PHE A 451 15.40 30.45 13.18
C PHE A 451 15.65 31.91 13.58
N ARG A 452 16.84 32.25 14.07
CA ARG A 452 17.21 33.62 14.47
C ARG A 452 17.18 34.61 13.30
N THR A 453 17.48 34.16 12.09
CA THR A 453 17.44 34.98 10.86
C THR A 453 16.06 35.06 10.23
N GLY A 454 15.03 34.44 10.82
CA GLY A 454 13.67 34.42 10.29
C GLY A 454 13.45 33.50 9.09
N GLY A 455 14.44 32.65 8.73
CA GLY A 455 14.36 31.71 7.61
C GLY A 455 13.42 30.53 7.85
N ILE A 456 13.05 30.25 9.10
CA ILE A 456 12.04 29.25 9.48
C ILE A 456 11.15 29.79 10.60
N ASN A 457 9.89 29.35 10.62
CA ASN A 457 8.95 29.72 11.68
C ASN A 457 9.14 28.88 12.96
N ALA A 458 8.61 29.37 14.08
CA ALA A 458 8.77 28.74 15.41
C ALA A 458 8.25 27.29 15.47
N THR A 459 7.14 26.98 14.80
CA THR A 459 6.57 25.63 14.80
C THR A 459 7.47 24.61 14.09
N THR A 460 8.09 25.00 12.97
CA THR A 460 9.04 24.18 12.22
C THR A 460 10.33 24.02 13.02
N TYR A 461 10.83 25.09 13.63
CA TYR A 461 12.01 25.07 14.49
C TYR A 461 11.82 24.08 15.66
N ILE A 462 10.76 24.22 16.46
CA ILE A 462 10.51 23.36 17.63
C ILE A 462 10.41 21.88 17.23
N ARG A 463 9.75 21.58 16.10
CA ARG A 463 9.60 20.21 15.62
C ARG A 463 10.95 19.59 15.23
N GLN A 464 11.73 20.28 14.41
CA GLN A 464 13.03 19.78 13.94
C GLN A 464 14.05 19.71 15.08
N PHE A 465 14.05 20.71 15.97
CA PHE A 465 14.92 20.76 17.14
C PHE A 465 14.66 19.58 18.10
N ARG A 466 13.39 19.28 18.41
CA ARG A 466 13.04 18.12 19.25
C ARG A 466 13.46 16.78 18.64
N SER A 467 13.34 16.63 17.32
CA SER A 467 13.81 15.42 16.61
C SER A 467 15.32 15.25 16.79
N LEU A 468 16.09 16.30 16.46
CA LEU A 468 17.55 16.27 16.55
C LEU A 468 18.04 16.08 17.98
N GLN A 469 17.38 16.67 18.98
CA GLN A 469 17.71 16.44 20.39
C GLN A 469 17.46 14.99 20.82
N SER A 470 16.38 14.38 20.36
CA SER A 470 16.09 12.96 20.64
C SER A 470 17.14 12.05 20.02
N GLU A 471 17.56 12.30 18.78
CA GLU A 471 18.61 11.54 18.10
C GLU A 471 19.97 11.70 18.80
N LEU A 472 20.32 12.92 19.19
CA LEU A 472 21.54 13.22 19.93
C LEU A 472 21.60 12.44 21.24
N PHE A 473 20.51 12.46 22.02
CA PHE A 473 20.41 11.74 23.29
C PHE A 473 20.61 10.22 23.12
N ILE A 474 20.05 9.62 22.07
CA ILE A 474 20.22 8.18 21.78
C ILE A 474 21.68 7.86 21.46
N ILE A 475 22.34 8.71 20.66
CA ILE A 475 23.75 8.53 20.30
C ILE A 475 24.65 8.65 21.53
N GLU A 476 24.40 9.63 22.40
CA GLU A 476 25.15 9.83 23.64
C GLU A 476 25.02 8.62 24.58
N ARG A 477 23.80 8.11 24.78
CA ARG A 477 23.57 6.92 25.60
C ARG A 477 24.26 5.67 25.03
N LYS A 478 24.29 5.52 23.70
CA LYS A 478 25.01 4.43 23.04
C LYS A 478 26.52 4.55 23.22
N LEU A 479 27.07 5.76 23.09
CA LEU A 479 28.48 6.03 23.34
C LEU A 479 28.88 5.72 24.78
N GLU A 480 28.03 6.08 25.75
CA GLU A 480 28.25 5.79 27.17
C GLU A 480 28.27 4.28 27.43
N THR A 481 27.27 3.55 26.92
CA THR A 481 27.19 2.09 27.04
C THR A 481 28.42 1.39 26.45
N LEU A 482 28.88 1.83 25.27
CA LEU A 482 30.06 1.25 24.60
C LEU A 482 31.37 1.58 25.35
N LYS A 483 31.46 2.76 25.96
CA LYS A 483 32.62 3.13 26.80
C LYS A 483 32.67 2.32 28.09
N ASP A 484 31.52 2.07 28.72
CA ASP A 484 31.44 1.25 29.93
C ASP A 484 31.80 -0.22 29.62
N GLN A 485 31.34 -0.75 28.49
CA GLN A 485 31.75 -2.07 28.01
C GLN A 485 33.24 -2.16 27.68
N ALA A 486 33.85 -1.09 27.15
CA ALA A 486 35.29 -1.06 26.90
C ALA A 486 36.11 -1.00 28.20
N ARG A 487 35.58 -0.36 29.27
CA ARG A 487 36.22 -0.28 30.59
C ARG A 487 36.16 -1.57 31.40
N VAL A 488 35.14 -2.40 31.20
CA VAL A 488 34.98 -3.69 31.89
C VAL A 488 35.83 -4.81 31.26
N ASN A 489 36.32 -4.60 30.03
CA ASN A 489 37.12 -5.57 29.28
C ASN A 489 38.63 -5.22 29.21
N LEU A 490 39.04 -4.16 29.91
CA LEU A 490 40.44 -3.82 30.21
C LEU A 490 40.71 -4.19 31.66
#